data_AF-A0A356L0C4-F1
#
_entry.id   AF-A0A356L0C4-F1
#
_cell.length_a   1.000
_cell.length_b   1.000
_cell.length_c   1.000
_cell.angle_alpha   90.00
_cell.angle_beta   90.00
_cell.angle_gamma   90.00
#
_symmetry.space_group_name_H-M   'P 1'
#
loop_
_entity.id
_entity.type
_entity.pdbx_description
1 polymer ?
#
loop_
_entity_poly.entity_id
_entity_poly.type
_entity_poly.pdbx_seq_one_letter_code
_entity_poly.pdbx_strand_id
1 'polypeptide(L)' 'MNNQRRKKISKALGLIGEAHDILEEVRDEEEESYDNLPENQKEGERGDTMEENISTLEDFIGQLEEADELEEM' A
#
# COMPACT_ATOMS: atom_id res chain seq x y z
N MET A 1 14.01 -25.46 6.71
CA MET A 1 13.21 -24.86 7.80
C MET A 1 12.32 -25.92 8.49
N ASN A 2 11.97 -25.78 9.79
CA ASN A 2 11.02 -26.70 10.44
C ASN A 2 9.56 -26.27 10.24
N ASN A 3 8.60 -27.19 10.42
CA ASN A 3 7.17 -26.93 10.16
C ASN A 3 6.59 -25.78 10.99
N GLN A 4 7.07 -25.57 12.22
CA GLN A 4 6.55 -24.50 13.08
C GLN A 4 6.97 -23.11 12.59
N ARG A 5 8.21 -22.97 12.09
CA ARG A 5 8.70 -21.72 11.52
C ARG A 5 7.96 -21.38 10.22
N ARG A 6 7.77 -22.36 9.32
CA ARG A 6 6.98 -22.18 8.08
C ARG A 6 5.55 -21.71 8.35
N LYS A 7 4.86 -22.28 9.34
CA LYS A 7 3.51 -21.84 9.73
C LYS A 7 3.46 -20.39 10.22
N LYS A 8 4.51 -19.94 10.93
CA LYS A 8 4.58 -18.54 11.39
C LYS A 8 4.81 -17.57 10.24
N ILE A 9 5.64 -17.94 9.26
CA ILE A 9 5.87 -17.15 8.06
C ILE A 9 4.59 -17.04 7.25
N SER A 10 3.91 -18.15 6.97
CA SER A 10 2.64 -18.13 6.24
C SER A 10 1.57 -17.27 6.95
N LYS A 11 1.51 -17.28 8.29
CA LYS A 11 0.63 -16.37 9.03
C LYS A 11 1.04 -14.90 8.85
N ALA A 12 2.34 -14.60 8.91
CA ALA A 12 2.83 -13.23 8.74
C ALA A 12 2.54 -12.72 7.32
N LEU A 13 2.78 -13.53 6.29
CA LEU A 13 2.45 -13.21 4.90
C LEU A 13 0.95 -12.94 4.71
N GLY A 14 0.08 -13.75 5.33
CA GLY A 14 -1.36 -13.47 5.30
C GLY A 14 -1.73 -12.11 5.90
N LEU A 15 -1.11 -11.71 7.02
CA LEU A 15 -1.33 -10.40 7.62
C LEU A 15 -0.75 -9.25 6.78
N ILE A 16 0.35 -9.51 6.06
CA ILE A 16 0.95 -8.55 5.15
C ILE A 16 0.04 -8.34 3.94
N GLY A 17 -0.51 -9.42 3.35
CA GLY A 17 -1.51 -9.33 2.30
C GLY A 17 -2.77 -8.57 2.74
N GLU A 18 -3.29 -8.85 3.93
CA GLU A 18 -4.41 -8.07 4.49
C GLU A 18 -4.07 -6.57 4.63
N ALA A 19 -2.83 -6.24 5.02
CA ALA A 19 -2.39 -4.85 5.12
C ALA A 19 -2.21 -4.19 3.73
N HIS A 20 -1.70 -4.95 2.76
CA HIS A 20 -1.56 -4.52 1.36
C HIS A 20 -2.93 -4.17 0.77
N ASP A 21 -3.91 -5.07 0.88
CA ASP A 21 -5.28 -4.85 0.36
C ASP A 21 -5.89 -3.56 0.95
N ILE A 22 -5.70 -3.30 2.25
CA ILE A 22 -6.20 -2.09 2.91
C ILE A 22 -5.50 -0.83 2.38
N LEU A 23 -4.19 -0.89 2.16
CA LEU A 23 -3.45 0.27 1.64
C LEU A 23 -3.80 0.55 0.18
N GLU A 24 -4.03 -0.49 -0.63
CA GLU A 24 -4.53 -0.32 -2.01
C GLU A 24 -5.90 0.35 -2.03
N GLU A 25 -6.85 -0.10 -1.19
CA GLU A 25 -8.18 0.51 -1.09
C GLU A 25 -8.08 2.01 -0.76
N VAL A 26 -7.24 2.36 0.23
CA VAL A 26 -7.04 3.76 0.62
C VAL A 26 -6.35 4.58 -0.48
N ARG A 27 -5.34 4.01 -1.17
CA ARG A 27 -4.68 4.68 -2.30
C ARG A 27 -5.69 4.98 -3.41
N ASP A 28 -6.53 4.01 -3.77
CA ASP A 28 -7.56 4.19 -4.80
C ASP A 28 -8.58 5.26 -4.40
N GLU A 29 -8.99 5.31 -3.12
CA GLU A 29 -9.86 6.36 -2.59
C GLU A 29 -9.20 7.75 -2.64
N GLU A 30 -7.90 7.86 -2.35
CA GLU A 30 -7.14 9.10 -2.45
C GLU A 30 -6.97 9.57 -3.90
N GLU A 31 -6.69 8.65 -4.83
CA GLU A 31 -6.64 8.93 -6.28
C GLU A 31 -7.99 9.42 -6.80
N GLU A 32 -9.10 8.73 -6.48
CA GLU A 32 -10.44 9.18 -6.86
C GLU A 32 -10.75 10.55 -6.24
N SER A 33 -10.35 10.77 -4.99
CA SER A 33 -10.55 12.06 -4.31
C SER A 33 -9.75 13.18 -4.98
N TYR A 34 -8.50 12.91 -5.37
CA TYR A 34 -7.66 13.84 -6.10
C TYR A 34 -8.26 14.15 -7.47
N ASP A 35 -8.65 13.12 -8.23
CA ASP A 35 -9.22 13.26 -9.58
C ASP A 35 -10.49 14.11 -9.59
N ASN A 36 -11.29 14.03 -8.53
CA ASN A 36 -12.50 14.80 -8.34
C ASN A 36 -12.27 16.25 -7.86
N LEU A 37 -11.03 16.65 -7.53
CA LEU A 37 -10.74 18.03 -7.14
C LEU A 37 -10.92 19.01 -8.31
N PRO A 38 -11.39 20.24 -8.03
CA PRO A 38 -11.30 21.35 -8.97
C PRO A 38 -9.84 21.64 -9.36
N GLU A 39 -9.60 22.05 -10.61
CA GLU A 39 -8.25 22.32 -11.15
C GLU A 39 -7.42 23.26 -10.26
N ASN A 40 -8.05 24.33 -9.75
CA ASN A 40 -7.39 25.30 -8.89
C ASN A 40 -7.02 24.75 -7.50
N GLN A 41 -7.58 23.63 -7.09
CA GLN A 41 -7.21 22.90 -5.87
C GLN A 41 -6.18 21.81 -6.16
N LYS A 42 -6.22 21.20 -7.35
CA LYS A 42 -5.19 20.26 -7.83
C LYS A 42 -3.83 20.95 -7.95
N GLU A 43 -3.77 22.13 -8.56
CA GLU A 43 -2.53 22.91 -8.72
C GLU A 43 -2.07 23.65 -7.44
N GLY A 44 -2.71 23.40 -6.30
CA GLY A 44 -2.39 24.07 -5.03
C GLY A 44 -1.86 23.11 -3.98
N GLU A 45 -1.49 23.65 -2.81
CA GLU A 45 -0.92 22.89 -1.69
C GLU A 45 -1.72 21.62 -1.32
N ARG A 46 -3.04 21.66 -1.52
CA ARG A 46 -3.91 20.51 -1.26
C ARG A 46 -3.66 19.36 -2.25
N GLY A 47 -3.58 19.66 -3.55
CA GLY A 47 -3.28 18.66 -4.57
C GLY A 47 -1.88 18.11 -4.38
N ASP A 48 -0.88 18.98 -4.16
CA ASP A 48 0.50 18.57 -3.87
C ASP A 48 0.57 17.58 -2.69
N THR A 49 -0.17 17.86 -1.61
CA THR A 49 -0.21 16.97 -0.42
C THR A 49 -0.87 15.62 -0.75
N MET A 50 -1.93 15.61 -1.56
CA MET A 50 -2.61 14.37 -1.94
C MET A 50 -1.73 13.51 -2.85
N GLU A 51 -1.02 14.12 -3.82
CA GLU A 51 -0.05 13.41 -4.66
C GLU A 51 1.10 12.82 -3.83
N GLU A 52 1.62 13.57 -2.83
CA GLU A 52 2.65 13.05 -1.92
C GLU A 52 2.14 11.86 -1.09
N ASN A 53 0.90 11.93 -0.61
CA ASN A 53 0.28 10.83 0.12
C ASN A 53 0.10 9.59 -0.76
N ILE A 54 -0.43 9.76 -1.98
CA ILE A 54 -0.59 8.67 -2.96
C ILE A 54 0.75 8.02 -3.25
N SER A 55 1.78 8.80 -3.59
CA SER A 55 3.13 8.29 -3.84
C SER A 55 3.71 7.56 -2.63
N THR A 56 3.45 8.06 -1.41
CA THR A 56 3.89 7.39 -0.18
C THR A 56 3.18 6.05 0.01
N LEU A 57 1.88 5.97 -0.28
CA LEU A 57 1.12 4.72 -0.21
C LEU A 57 1.65 3.70 -1.22
N GLU A 58 1.88 4.11 -2.46
CA GLU A 58 2.46 3.25 -3.51
C GLU A 58 3.83 2.69 -3.09
N ASP A 59 4.70 3.52 -2.51
CA ASP A 59 6.01 3.09 -2.01
C ASP A 59 5.89 2.00 -0.94
N PHE A 60 4.97 2.17 0.03
CA PHE A 60 4.76 1.18 1.08
C PHE A 60 4.07 -0.09 0.58
N ILE A 61 3.13 0.02 -0.36
CA ILE A 61 2.50 -1.12 -1.03
C ILE A 61 3.58 -1.97 -1.71
N GLY A 62 4.49 -1.36 -2.47
CA GLY A 62 5.62 -2.06 -3.09
C GLY A 62 6.53 -2.75 -2.06
N GLN A 63 6.81 -2.11 -0.92
CA GLN A 63 7.58 -2.73 0.16
C GLN A 63 6.87 -3.94 0.80
N LEU A 64 5.53 -3.96 0.83
CA LEU A 64 4.77 -5.10 1.31
C LEU A 64 4.81 -6.26 0.31
N GLU A 65 4.76 -5.97 -0.99
CA GLU A 65 4.89 -6.98 -2.05
C GLU A 65 6.26 -7.67 -2.04
N GLU A 66 7.34 -6.96 -1.70
CA GLU A 66 8.67 -7.56 -1.49
C GLU A 66 8.67 -8.65 -0.41
N ALA A 67 7.73 -8.61 0.55
CA ALA A 67 7.64 -9.63 1.58
C ALA A 67 7.25 -11.01 1.02
N ASP A 68 6.60 -11.08 -0.14
CA ASP A 68 6.21 -12.36 -0.77
C ASP A 68 7.42 -13.22 -1.13
N GLU A 69 8.60 -12.62 -1.32
CA GLU A 69 9.87 -13.35 -1.51
C GLU A 69 10.19 -14.30 -0.33
N LEU A 70 9.63 -14.05 0.86
CA LEU A 70 9.78 -14.94 2.02
C LEU A 70 9.08 -16.30 1.84
N GLU A 71 8.12 -16.42 0.92
CA GLU A 71 7.48 -17.71 0.61
C GLU A 71 8.46 -18.68 -0.07
N GLU A 72 9.51 -18.18 -0.72
CA GLU A 72 10.51 -18.98 -1.43
C GLU A 72 11.62 -19.56 -0.51
N MET A 73 11.62 -19.23 0.80
CA MET A 73 12.66 -19.62 1.80
C MET A 73 12.46 -20.96 2.53
#